data_AF-A0A7V1D2F6-F1
#
_entry.id   AF-A0A7V1D2F6-F1
#
_cell.length_a   1.000
_cell.length_b   1.000
_cell.length_c   1.000
_cell.angle_alpha   90.00
_cell.angle_beta   90.00
_cell.angle_gamma   90.00
#
_symmetry.space_group_name_H-M   'P 1'
#
loop_
_entity.id
_entity.type
_entity.pdbx_description
1 polymer ?
#
loop_
_entity_poly.entity_id
_entity_poly.type
_entity_poly.pdbx_seq_one_letter_code
_entity_poly.pdbx_strand_id
1 'polypeptide(L)'
;MYKLTISILFLLLSACANVNQQFFAINAGDSKQSVLDKMGAPDDRQFQGKNEAFQYCTTGTSFGKSTFNVVWFYSGVVTGANTYTVAHAASCMGHFKQINWEDAPDVTLEVRNR
;
A
#
# COMPACT_ATOMS: atom_id res chain seq x y z
N MET A 1 -6.67 -46.57 1.45
CA MET A 1 -6.42 -45.40 2.35
C MET A 1 -5.56 -44.30 1.71
N TYR A 2 -5.03 -44.50 0.50
CA TYR A 2 -4.21 -43.54 -0.27
C TYR A 2 -5.03 -42.49 -1.06
N LYS A 3 -6.32 -42.74 -1.29
CA LYS A 3 -7.20 -41.78 -1.98
C LYS A 3 -7.56 -40.56 -1.12
N LEU A 4 -7.58 -40.72 0.21
CA LEU A 4 -7.87 -39.62 1.14
C LEU A 4 -6.66 -38.70 1.35
N THR A 5 -5.45 -39.27 1.33
CA THR A 5 -4.20 -38.51 1.51
C THR A 5 -3.87 -37.64 0.31
N ILE A 6 -4.25 -38.03 -0.92
CA ILE A 6 -4.06 -37.21 -2.12
C ILE A 6 -4.98 -35.98 -2.13
N SER A 7 -6.23 -36.10 -1.67
CA SER A 7 -7.17 -34.96 -1.63
C SER A 7 -6.77 -33.86 -0.65
N ILE A 8 -6.08 -34.19 0.45
CA ILE A 8 -5.60 -33.20 1.43
C ILE A 8 -4.40 -32.41 0.89
N LEU A 9 -3.57 -33.01 0.04
CA LEU A 9 -2.38 -32.36 -0.52
C LEU A 9 -2.75 -31.27 -1.55
N PHE A 10 -3.87 -31.42 -2.27
CA PHE A 10 -4.37 -30.42 -3.23
C PHE A 10 -4.98 -29.17 -2.56
N LEU A 11 -5.45 -29.28 -1.32
CA LEU A 11 -6.02 -28.15 -0.56
C LEU A 11 -4.96 -27.15 -0.06
N LEU A 12 -3.69 -27.55 0.02
CA LEU A 12 -2.60 -26.71 0.54
C LEU A 12 -1.91 -25.86 -0.54
N LEU A 13 -2.27 -26.01 -1.82
CA LEU A 13 -1.62 -25.33 -2.95
C LEU A 13 -2.28 -24.00 -3.36
N SER A 14 -3.35 -23.56 -2.69
CA SER A 14 -4.11 -22.35 -3.08
C SER A 14 -3.72 -21.06 -2.34
N ALA A 15 -2.64 -21.05 -1.55
CA ALA A 15 -2.12 -19.84 -0.93
C ALA A 15 -1.29 -19.00 -1.91
N CYS A 16 -1.92 -18.53 -3.00
CA CYS A 16 -1.33 -17.48 -3.83
C CYS A 16 -1.40 -16.17 -3.05
N ALA A 17 -0.24 -15.61 -2.71
CA ALA A 17 -0.18 -14.27 -2.15
C ALA A 17 -0.72 -13.26 -3.16
N ASN A 18 -1.77 -12.53 -2.76
CA ASN A 18 -2.40 -11.52 -3.60
C ASN A 18 -1.74 -10.17 -3.33
N VAL A 19 -1.06 -9.60 -4.32
CA VAL A 19 -0.70 -8.17 -4.30
C VAL A 19 -2.01 -7.39 -4.35
N ASN A 20 -2.20 -6.42 -3.45
CA ASN A 20 -3.39 -5.59 -3.38
C ASN A 20 -3.60 -4.83 -4.71
N GLN A 21 -4.43 -5.39 -5.60
CA GLN A 21 -4.70 -4.86 -6.95
C GLN A 21 -5.41 -3.50 -6.88
N GLN A 22 -6.14 -3.23 -5.79
CA GLN A 22 -6.87 -2.00 -5.57
C GLN A 22 -5.94 -0.79 -5.46
N PHE A 23 -4.67 -0.99 -5.10
CA PHE A 23 -3.67 0.07 -5.10
C PHE A 23 -3.48 0.71 -6.47
N PHE A 24 -3.58 -0.07 -7.55
CA PHE A 24 -3.48 0.45 -8.92
C PHE A 24 -4.70 1.25 -9.37
N ALA A 25 -5.79 1.27 -8.59
CA ALA A 25 -6.98 2.08 -8.85
C ALA A 25 -6.93 3.47 -8.18
N ILE A 26 -5.84 3.78 -7.46
CA ILE A 26 -5.59 5.10 -6.88
C ILE A 26 -5.01 6.02 -7.95
N ASN A 27 -5.62 7.19 -8.12
CA ASN A 27 -5.19 8.19 -9.10
C ASN A 27 -4.85 9.50 -8.41
N ALA A 28 -3.97 10.30 -9.03
CA ALA A 28 -3.76 11.68 -8.63
C ALA A 28 -5.08 12.45 -8.69
N GLY A 29 -5.35 13.28 -7.68
CA GLY A 29 -6.62 13.99 -7.55
C GLY A 29 -7.71 13.24 -6.77
N ASP A 30 -7.53 11.94 -6.48
CA ASP A 30 -8.46 11.21 -5.62
C ASP A 30 -8.55 11.85 -4.23
N SER A 31 -9.75 11.89 -3.66
CA SER A 31 -9.92 12.34 -2.28
C SER A 31 -9.44 11.27 -1.31
N LYS A 32 -9.03 11.68 -0.11
CA LYS A 32 -8.73 10.76 1.00
C LYS A 32 -9.85 9.75 1.24
N GLN A 33 -11.11 10.18 1.20
CA GLN A 33 -12.24 9.28 1.39
C GLN A 33 -12.31 8.24 0.27
N SER A 34 -12.07 8.62 -0.98
CA SER A 34 -12.03 7.67 -2.09
C SER A 34 -10.94 6.61 -1.92
N VAL A 35 -9.76 7.00 -1.40
CA VAL A 35 -8.69 6.04 -1.08
C VAL A 35 -9.13 5.08 0.02
N LEU A 36 -9.77 5.58 1.09
CA LEU A 36 -10.30 4.75 2.17
C LEU A 36 -11.39 3.79 1.68
N ASP A 37 -12.26 4.23 0.78
CA ASP A 37 -13.32 3.39 0.21
C ASP A 37 -12.75 2.27 -0.68
N LYS A 38 -11.65 2.55 -1.39
CA LYS A 38 -10.98 1.57 -2.29
C LYS A 38 -10.06 0.60 -1.54
N MET A 39 -9.30 1.10 -0.58
CA MET A 39 -8.20 0.37 0.07
C MET A 39 -8.51 -0.05 1.51
N GLY A 40 -9.53 0.53 2.13
CA GLY A 40 -9.75 0.43 3.56
C GLY A 40 -8.84 1.35 4.39
N ALA A 41 -8.87 1.15 5.70
CA ALA A 41 -8.02 1.88 6.63
C ALA A 41 -6.54 1.54 6.39
N PRO A 42 -5.63 2.54 6.42
CA PRO A 42 -4.20 2.28 6.30
C PRO A 42 -3.66 1.58 7.55
N ASP A 43 -2.60 0.80 7.37
CA ASP A 43 -1.89 0.13 8.47
C ASP A 43 -1.02 1.12 9.25
N ASP A 44 -0.49 2.14 8.57
CA ASP A 44 0.22 3.26 9.18
C ASP A 44 -0.13 4.58 8.50
N ARG A 45 -0.13 5.66 9.28
CA ARG A 45 -0.48 7.01 8.85
C ARG A 45 0.49 8.01 9.46
N GLN A 46 1.17 8.77 8.59
CA GLN A 46 2.06 9.85 8.99
C GLN A 46 1.58 11.17 8.36
N PHE A 47 1.75 12.30 9.05
CA PHE A 47 1.33 13.62 8.55
C PHE A 47 2.31 14.71 8.97
N GLN A 48 2.45 15.73 8.12
CA GLN A 48 3.24 16.94 8.38
C GLN A 48 2.54 18.15 7.76
N GLY A 49 1.82 18.92 8.59
CA GLY A 49 1.05 20.06 8.12
C GLY A 49 -0.05 19.63 7.13
N LYS A 50 0.08 20.05 5.87
CA LYS A 50 -0.85 19.66 4.79
C LYS A 50 -0.47 18.35 4.10
N ASN A 51 0.75 17.86 4.31
CA ASN A 51 1.20 16.59 3.78
C ASN A 51 0.73 15.44 4.66
N GLU A 52 0.40 14.33 4.02
CA GLU A 52 -0.01 13.12 4.70
C GLU A 52 0.33 11.91 3.83
N ALA A 53 0.65 10.79 4.47
CA ALA A 53 1.00 9.56 3.80
C ALA A 53 0.28 8.39 4.48
N PHE A 54 -0.41 7.60 3.67
CA PHE A 54 -0.99 6.33 4.08
C PHE A 54 -0.10 5.20 3.62
N GLN A 55 0.20 4.26 4.52
CA GLN A 55 0.97 3.07 4.20
C GLN A 55 0.11 1.82 4.37
N TYR A 56 0.20 0.93 3.38
CA TYR A 56 -0.45 -0.37 3.35
C TYR A 56 0.61 -1.44 3.15
N CYS A 57 0.47 -2.57 3.85
CA CYS A 57 1.40 -3.66 3.73
C CYS A 57 0.73 -4.93 3.18
N THR A 58 1.48 -5.66 2.36
CA THR A 58 1.09 -6.97 1.85
C THR A 58 2.27 -7.92 2.05
N THR A 59 2.09 -8.93 2.90
CA THR A 59 3.09 -9.97 3.15
C THR A 59 3.05 -11.05 2.07
N GLY A 60 4.19 -11.72 1.83
CA GLY A 60 4.25 -12.91 0.99
C GLY A 60 4.16 -12.63 -0.51
N THR A 61 4.26 -11.38 -0.94
CA THR A 61 4.24 -10.99 -2.36
C THR A 61 5.35 -11.65 -3.18
N SER A 62 6.43 -12.08 -2.52
CA SER A 62 7.42 -13.02 -3.04
C SER A 62 8.12 -13.72 -1.87
N PHE A 63 8.93 -14.74 -2.16
CA PHE A 63 9.61 -15.54 -1.13
C PHE A 63 10.41 -14.66 -0.17
N GLY A 64 9.97 -14.60 1.09
CA GLY A 64 10.60 -13.83 2.15
C GLY A 64 10.53 -12.32 1.98
N LYS A 65 9.61 -11.77 1.18
CA LYS A 65 9.43 -10.31 1.04
C LYS A 65 8.03 -9.86 1.42
N SER A 66 7.97 -8.63 1.92
CA SER A 66 6.73 -7.87 2.07
C SER A 66 6.78 -6.62 1.20
N THR A 67 5.66 -6.29 0.59
CA THR A 67 5.48 -5.09 -0.23
C THR A 67 4.71 -4.05 0.58
N PHE A 68 5.16 -2.81 0.49
CA PHE A 68 4.55 -1.67 1.15
C PHE A 68 4.18 -0.65 0.10
N ASN A 69 2.95 -0.19 0.14
CA ASN A 69 2.39 0.79 -0.76
C ASN A 69 2.15 2.08 0.01
N VAL A 70 2.64 3.20 -0.53
CA VAL A 70 2.48 4.53 0.06
C VAL A 70 1.59 5.35 -0.86
N VAL A 71 0.56 5.97 -0.28
CA VAL A 71 -0.29 6.97 -0.95
C VAL A 71 0.00 8.31 -0.30
N TRP A 72 0.42 9.28 -1.11
CA TRP A 72 0.76 10.63 -0.68
C TRP A 72 -0.43 11.56 -0.89
N PHE A 73 -0.64 12.43 0.09
CA PHE A 73 -1.67 13.44 0.05
C PHE A 73 -1.09 14.81 0.33
N TYR A 74 -1.66 15.81 -0.33
CA TYR A 74 -1.53 17.22 0.06
C TYR A 74 -2.91 17.84 0.17
N SER A 75 -3.21 18.46 1.32
CA SER A 75 -4.53 19.04 1.60
C SER A 75 -5.69 18.05 1.39
N GLY A 76 -5.47 16.76 1.68
CA GLY A 76 -6.49 15.71 1.61
C GLY A 76 -6.75 15.13 0.21
N VAL A 77 -5.93 15.46 -0.78
CA VAL A 77 -6.01 14.98 -2.16
C VAL A 77 -4.74 14.21 -2.52
N VAL A 78 -4.87 13.10 -3.25
CA VAL A 78 -3.74 12.28 -3.69
C VAL A 78 -2.84 13.08 -4.63
N THR A 79 -1.56 13.18 -4.27
CA THR A 79 -0.50 13.78 -5.10
C THR A 79 0.37 12.75 -5.79
N GLY A 80 0.41 11.53 -5.26
CA GLY A 80 0.97 10.37 -5.94
C GLY A 80 1.00 9.13 -5.07
N ALA A 81 1.61 8.08 -5.59
CA ALA A 81 1.71 6.81 -4.91
C ALA A 81 2.97 6.07 -5.36
N ASN A 82 3.60 5.34 -4.46
CA ASN A 82 4.77 4.51 -4.77
C ASN A 82 4.80 3.24 -3.92
N THR A 83 5.68 2.33 -4.29
CA THR A 83 5.82 1.03 -3.65
C THR A 83 7.27 0.79 -3.27
N TYR A 84 7.50 0.18 -2.12
CA TYR A 84 8.80 -0.38 -1.73
C TYR A 84 8.65 -1.81 -1.24
N THR A 85 9.76 -2.55 -1.21
CA THR A 85 9.78 -3.92 -0.67
C THR A 85 10.82 -4.05 0.43
N VAL A 86 10.53 -4.91 1.39
CA VAL A 86 11.46 -5.27 2.47
C VAL A 86 11.68 -6.78 2.41
N ALA A 87 12.94 -7.19 2.29
CA ALA A 87 13.33 -8.59 2.38
C ALA A 87 13.38 -9.03 3.86
N HIS A 88 13.15 -10.31 4.09
CA HIS A 88 13.06 -10.95 5.41
C HIS A 88 11.97 -10.37 6.32
N ALA A 89 11.01 -9.62 5.77
CA ALA A 89 9.83 -9.16 6.47
C ALA A 89 8.75 -10.25 6.39
N ALA A 90 8.72 -11.15 7.37
CA ALA A 90 7.68 -12.17 7.51
C ALA A 90 6.34 -11.58 8.00
N SER A 91 6.36 -10.34 8.49
CA SER A 91 5.20 -9.59 8.92
C SER A 91 5.30 -8.12 8.54
N CYS A 92 4.19 -7.40 8.58
CA CYS A 92 4.14 -5.95 8.39
C CYS A 92 4.60 -5.16 9.63
N MET A 93 4.42 -5.75 10.82
CA MET A 93 4.72 -5.07 12.08
C MET A 93 6.21 -4.73 12.18
N GLY A 94 6.50 -3.46 12.49
CA GLY A 94 7.86 -2.96 12.68
C GLY A 94 8.67 -2.74 11.40
N HIS A 95 8.08 -2.95 10.21
CA HIS A 95 8.76 -2.81 8.93
C HIS A 95 8.27 -1.62 8.08
N PHE A 96 7.28 -0.87 8.56
CA PHE A 96 6.91 0.41 7.98
C PHE A 96 8.06 1.40 8.11
N LYS A 97 8.46 1.99 6.98
CA LYS A 97 9.45 3.06 6.98
C LYS A 97 8.84 4.35 7.51
N GLN A 98 9.65 5.11 8.25
CA GLN A 98 9.35 6.52 8.46
C GLN A 98 9.43 7.25 7.13
N ILE A 99 8.44 8.09 6.86
CA ILE A 99 8.32 8.82 5.60
C ILE A 99 9.38 9.93 5.53
N ASN A 100 10.11 9.98 4.42
CA ASN A 100 10.90 11.14 4.05
C ASN A 100 10.04 12.09 3.22
N TRP A 101 9.74 13.27 3.74
CA TRP A 101 8.84 14.22 3.08
C TRP A 101 9.40 14.80 1.79
N GLU A 102 10.72 14.72 1.57
CA GLU A 102 11.36 15.11 0.31
C GLU A 102 11.03 14.15 -0.84
N ASP A 103 10.55 12.93 -0.55
CA ASP A 103 10.10 11.97 -1.55
C ASP A 103 8.64 12.22 -1.99
N ALA A 104 7.93 13.14 -1.31
CA ALA A 104 6.55 13.46 -1.65
C ALA A 104 6.50 14.17 -3.02
N PRO A 105 5.59 13.77 -3.93
CA PRO A 105 5.48 14.41 -5.24
C PRO A 105 5.15 15.91 -5.13
N ASP A 106 5.81 16.71 -5.96
CA ASP A 106 5.56 18.15 -6.06
C ASP A 106 4.10 18.45 -6.39
N VAL A 107 3.55 19.47 -5.73
CA VAL A 107 2.21 19.99 -6.02
C VAL A 107 2.30 21.19 -6.96
N THR A 108 1.77 21.04 -8.17
CA THR A 108 1.58 22.18 -9.08
C THR A 108 0.44 23.06 -8.55
N LEU A 109 0.79 24.17 -7.89
CA LEU A 109 -0.17 25.20 -7.53
C LEU A 109 -0.41 26.11 -8.74
N GLU A 110 -1.51 25.92 -9.46
CA GLU A 110 -1.90 26.86 -10.50
C GLU A 110 -2.26 28.22 -9.88
N VAL A 111 -1.38 29.20 -10.01
CA VAL A 111 -1.64 30.59 -9.60
C VAL A 111 -2.55 31.24 -10.64
N ARG A 112 -3.86 31.25 -10.37
CA ARG A 112 -4.82 31.97 -11.22
C ARG A 112 -4.84 33.45 -10.84
N ASN A 113 -4.01 34.26 -11.51
CA ASN A 113 -4.09 35.72 -11.41
C ASN A 113 -5.44 36.18 -11.98
N ARG A 114 -6.19 36.98 -11.21
CA ARG A 114 -7.42 37.66 -11.65
C ARG A 114 -7.11 39.07 -12.09
#